data_AF-A0A7X6PKI5-F1
#
_entry.id   AF-A0A7X6PKI5-F1
#
_cell.length_a   1.000
_cell.length_b   1.000
_cell.length_c   1.000
_cell.angle_alpha   90.00
_cell.angle_beta   90.00
_cell.angle_gamma   90.00
#
_symmetry.space_group_name_H-M   'P 1'
#
loop_
_entity.id
_entity.type
_entity.pdbx_description
1 polymer ?
#
loop_
_entity_poly.entity_id
_entity_poly.type
_entity_poly.pdbx_seq_one_letter_code
_entity_poly.pdbx_strand_id
1 'polypeptide(L)'
;MKEMTKRERVLRTISFQETDRIPVYDIIDNDNIREYISGEKISEANAWRLEYAAIRELLDMTRMIVVPSFHPGYFTNEDGFVYYMDRYTSWLEKRPFQDVEGLKRWVEKDIDRKNKWQPDETYVKSFREQILGHARGIGDDTVIVVESDVGLDYARTMAGIELFSYMMADEPELVSEWLEALNQAEIRRAKAIADPVLVPIVLTYTDLAYKNGPIFSPSFLRKDFFPRLKRLNDTYH
;
A
#
# COMPACT_ATOMS: atom_id res chain seq x y z
N MET A 1 2.40 18.87 30.06
CA MET A 1 3.55 18.49 29.21
C MET A 1 3.85 19.60 28.23
N LYS A 2 5.08 19.71 27.74
CA LYS A 2 5.43 20.61 26.63
C LYS A 2 4.77 20.06 25.35
N GLU A 3 4.29 20.95 24.48
CA GLU A 3 3.73 20.57 23.18
C GLU A 3 4.82 19.89 22.31
N MET A 4 4.49 18.72 21.77
CA MET A 4 5.34 17.90 20.92
C MET A 4 5.09 18.21 19.44
N THR A 5 6.11 18.03 18.61
CA THR A 5 5.91 18.03 17.16
C THR A 5 5.14 16.78 16.73
N LYS A 6 4.56 16.76 15.53
CA LYS A 6 3.81 15.58 15.04
C LYS A 6 4.69 14.35 14.96
N ARG A 7 5.88 14.52 14.40
CA ARG A 7 6.89 13.47 14.30
C ARG A 7 7.30 12.94 15.67
N GLU A 8 7.60 13.84 16.62
CA GLU A 8 7.96 13.43 17.98
C GLU A 8 6.83 12.59 18.61
N ARG A 9 5.59 13.05 18.50
CA ARG A 9 4.41 12.36 19.04
C ARG A 9 4.25 10.95 18.46
N VAL A 10 4.39 10.81 17.14
CA VAL A 10 4.30 9.51 16.45
C VAL A 10 5.42 8.57 16.90
N LEU A 11 6.68 9.03 16.90
CA LEU A 11 7.83 8.20 17.25
C LEU A 11 7.84 7.77 18.72
N ARG A 12 7.35 8.62 19.62
CA ARG A 12 7.15 8.25 21.03
C ARG A 12 6.04 7.21 21.18
N THR A 13 4.93 7.38 20.46
CA THR A 13 3.79 6.45 20.50
C THR A 13 4.19 5.04 20.08
N ILE A 14 4.85 4.89 18.93
CA ILE A 14 5.32 3.58 18.44
C ILE A 14 6.43 2.97 19.32
N SER A 15 7.09 3.78 20.14
CA SER A 15 8.05 3.35 21.15
C SER A 15 7.42 3.11 22.53
N PHE A 16 6.09 3.13 22.65
CA PHE A 16 5.33 2.97 23.90
C PHE A 16 5.70 3.99 24.99
N GLN A 17 6.01 5.23 24.59
CA GLN A 17 6.33 6.33 25.49
C GLN A 17 5.15 7.30 25.64
N GLU A 18 5.06 7.99 26.78
CA GLU A 18 4.05 9.04 27.00
C GLU A 18 4.19 10.17 25.97
N THR A 19 3.03 10.69 25.53
CA THR A 19 2.89 11.81 24.61
C THR A 19 2.03 12.93 25.21
N ASP A 20 2.12 14.12 24.64
CA ASP A 20 1.28 15.27 25.02
C ASP A 20 -0.22 15.08 24.72
N ARG A 21 -0.54 14.31 23.66
CA ARG A 21 -1.86 13.78 23.31
C ARG A 21 -1.72 12.52 22.45
N ILE A 22 -2.84 11.82 22.23
CA ILE A 22 -2.90 10.68 21.29
C ILE A 22 -2.65 11.20 19.86
N PRO A 23 -1.72 10.61 19.07
CA PRO A 23 -1.56 10.97 17.68
C PRO A 23 -2.76 10.50 16.83
N VAL A 24 -3.11 11.28 15.82
CA VAL A 24 -4.18 10.97 14.87
C VAL A 24 -3.54 10.46 13.58
N TYR A 25 -4.03 9.31 13.12
CA TYR A 25 -3.62 8.66 11.89
C TYR A 25 -4.85 8.30 11.07
N ASP A 26 -4.87 8.71 9.80
CA ASP A 26 -5.86 8.27 8.83
C ASP A 26 -5.40 8.56 7.39
N ILE A 27 -6.25 8.21 6.43
CA ILE A 27 -6.20 8.65 5.05
C ILE A 27 -7.33 9.67 4.85
N ILE A 28 -7.08 10.76 4.13
CA ILE A 28 -8.13 11.71 3.79
C ILE A 28 -8.72 11.31 2.43
N ASP A 29 -9.59 10.30 2.34
CA ASP A 29 -10.27 9.95 1.08
C ASP A 29 -11.71 10.49 1.04
N ASN A 30 -11.87 11.78 1.34
CA ASN A 30 -13.18 12.40 1.44
C ASN A 30 -13.18 13.87 1.00
N ASP A 31 -14.08 14.24 0.08
CA ASP A 31 -14.22 15.62 -0.38
C ASP A 31 -14.69 16.54 0.74
N ASN A 32 -15.71 16.12 1.49
CA ASN A 32 -16.35 16.96 2.49
C ASN A 32 -15.37 17.36 3.60
N ILE A 33 -14.41 16.48 3.96
CA ILE A 33 -13.37 16.81 4.93
C ILE A 33 -12.49 17.94 4.39
N ARG A 34 -12.00 17.82 3.14
CA ARG A 34 -11.15 18.83 2.50
C ARG A 34 -11.87 20.17 2.34
N GLU A 35 -13.13 20.13 1.92
CA GLU A 35 -13.96 21.32 1.75
C GLU A 35 -14.29 21.98 3.10
N TYR A 36 -14.55 21.18 4.14
CA TYR A 36 -14.81 21.70 5.48
C TYR A 36 -13.60 22.42 6.07
N ILE A 37 -12.40 21.85 5.94
CA ILE A 37 -11.17 22.44 6.47
C ILE A 37 -10.77 23.71 5.70
N SER A 38 -10.92 23.70 4.38
CA SER A 38 -10.50 24.82 3.53
C SER A 38 -11.55 25.93 3.38
N GLY A 39 -12.83 25.62 3.56
CA GLY A 39 -13.94 26.50 3.19
C GLY A 39 -14.13 26.63 1.67
N GLU A 40 -13.42 25.83 0.86
CA GLU A 40 -13.47 25.88 -0.61
C GLU A 40 -14.09 24.60 -1.18
N LYS A 41 -14.71 24.70 -2.35
CA LYS A 41 -15.12 23.52 -3.11
C LYS A 41 -13.92 22.87 -3.80
N ILE A 42 -13.85 21.54 -3.74
CA ILE A 42 -12.76 20.81 -4.35
C ILE A 42 -12.90 20.79 -5.89
N SER A 43 -11.78 20.97 -6.57
CA SER A 43 -11.65 21.00 -8.03
C SER A 43 -10.28 20.46 -8.44
N GLU A 44 -10.13 20.09 -9.70
CA GLU A 44 -8.86 19.58 -10.23
C GLU A 44 -7.69 20.56 -10.00
N ALA A 45 -7.96 21.86 -10.08
CA ALA A 45 -6.95 22.91 -9.90
C ALA A 45 -6.49 23.10 -8.44
N ASN A 46 -7.32 22.78 -7.44
CA ASN A 46 -7.00 23.01 -6.03
C ASN A 46 -6.83 21.73 -5.20
N ALA A 47 -7.16 20.54 -5.73
CA ALA A 47 -7.24 19.30 -4.96
C ALA A 47 -5.97 19.00 -4.15
N TRP A 48 -4.78 19.13 -4.73
CA TRP A 48 -3.52 18.90 -4.01
C TRP A 48 -3.30 19.87 -2.86
N ARG A 49 -3.60 21.16 -3.06
CA ARG A 49 -3.49 22.17 -2.00
C ARG A 49 -4.45 21.86 -0.86
N LEU A 50 -5.68 21.45 -1.18
CA LEU A 50 -6.69 21.11 -0.17
C LEU A 50 -6.34 19.82 0.58
N GLU A 51 -5.80 18.82 -0.12
CA GLU A 51 -5.31 17.57 0.46
C GLU A 51 -4.22 17.84 1.49
N TYR A 52 -3.19 18.57 1.10
CA TYR A 52 -2.09 18.90 1.99
C TYR A 52 -2.53 19.76 3.18
N ALA A 53 -3.46 20.70 2.99
CA ALA A 53 -4.02 21.48 4.09
C ALA A 53 -4.81 20.60 5.07
N ALA A 54 -5.63 19.67 4.56
CA ALA A 54 -6.40 18.75 5.41
C ALA A 54 -5.49 17.82 6.21
N ILE A 55 -4.46 17.25 5.59
CA ILE A 55 -3.45 16.43 6.28
C ILE A 55 -2.76 17.25 7.38
N ARG A 56 -2.27 18.45 7.04
CA ARG A 56 -1.58 19.33 7.99
C ARG A 56 -2.47 19.69 9.18
N GLU A 57 -3.76 19.93 8.97
CA GLU A 57 -4.62 20.39 10.06
C GLU A 57 -5.18 19.25 10.91
N LEU A 58 -5.27 18.01 10.39
CA LEU A 58 -5.96 16.91 11.07
C LEU A 58 -5.05 15.77 11.54
N LEU A 59 -3.94 15.50 10.86
CA LEU A 59 -3.22 14.23 11.02
C LEU A 59 -1.79 14.43 11.53
N ASP A 60 -1.37 13.56 12.44
CA ASP A 60 0.05 13.43 12.83
C ASP A 60 0.82 12.50 11.90
N MET A 61 0.08 11.58 11.27
CA MET A 61 0.61 10.56 10.38
C MET A 61 -0.42 10.22 9.30
N THR A 62 0.02 9.93 8.07
CA THR A 62 -0.88 9.56 6.97
C THR A 62 -0.22 8.57 6.01
N ARG A 63 -1.02 7.84 5.23
CA ARG A 63 -0.59 7.01 4.10
C ARG A 63 -1.46 7.32 2.89
N MET A 64 -1.11 6.78 1.72
CA MET A 64 -1.95 6.89 0.50
C MET A 64 -2.34 8.35 0.19
N ILE A 65 -1.37 9.26 0.12
CA ILE A 65 -1.64 10.68 -0.14
C ILE A 65 -2.05 10.86 -1.61
N VAL A 66 -3.35 11.05 -1.85
CA VAL A 66 -3.95 11.12 -3.18
C VAL A 66 -4.99 12.23 -3.27
N VAL A 67 -5.34 12.60 -4.50
CA VAL A 67 -6.43 13.52 -4.82
C VAL A 67 -7.46 12.77 -5.67
N PRO A 68 -8.75 13.16 -5.65
CA PRO A 68 -9.74 12.43 -6.41
C PRO A 68 -9.49 12.56 -7.91
N SER A 69 -9.78 11.49 -8.65
CA SER A 69 -10.06 11.58 -10.07
C SER A 69 -11.32 12.43 -10.28
N PHE A 70 -11.22 13.35 -11.24
CA PHE A 70 -12.36 14.14 -11.74
C PHE A 70 -12.92 13.57 -13.03
N HIS A 71 -12.27 12.55 -13.59
CA HIS A 71 -12.59 11.94 -14.88
C HIS A 71 -12.68 10.42 -14.67
N PRO A 72 -13.84 9.91 -14.23
CA PRO A 72 -14.01 8.47 -14.05
C PRO A 72 -13.89 7.75 -15.37
N GLY A 73 -13.26 6.57 -15.38
CA GLY A 73 -12.99 5.90 -16.63
C GLY A 73 -12.34 4.53 -16.50
N TYR A 74 -12.33 3.84 -17.63
CA TYR A 74 -11.67 2.55 -17.78
C TYR A 74 -10.26 2.73 -18.35
N PHE A 75 -9.32 1.94 -17.85
CA PHE A 75 -8.02 1.77 -18.49
C PHE A 75 -7.61 0.30 -18.49
N THR A 76 -6.85 -0.09 -19.50
CA THR A 76 -6.29 -1.44 -19.63
C THR A 76 -4.79 -1.34 -19.49
N ASN A 77 -4.20 -2.10 -18.57
CA ASN A 77 -2.74 -2.15 -18.43
C ASN A 77 -2.11 -3.07 -19.49
N GLU A 78 -0.77 -3.07 -19.54
CA GLU A 78 0.00 -3.88 -20.52
C GLU A 78 -0.25 -5.39 -20.40
N ASP A 79 -0.69 -5.85 -19.23
CA ASP A 79 -1.02 -7.25 -18.97
C ASP A 79 -2.46 -7.62 -19.36
N GLY A 80 -3.24 -6.67 -19.86
CA GLY A 80 -4.63 -6.89 -20.29
C GLY A 80 -5.64 -6.90 -19.14
N PHE A 81 -5.25 -6.48 -17.93
CA PHE A 81 -6.20 -6.21 -16.86
C PHE A 81 -6.92 -4.90 -17.13
N VAL A 82 -8.26 -4.90 -16.98
CA VAL A 82 -9.09 -3.71 -17.12
C VAL A 82 -9.48 -3.22 -15.73
N TYR A 83 -9.23 -1.95 -15.49
CA TYR A 83 -9.60 -1.26 -14.26
C TYR A 83 -10.65 -0.20 -14.55
N TYR A 84 -11.57 -0.01 -13.62
CA TYR A 84 -12.40 1.19 -13.53
C TYR A 84 -11.89 2.06 -12.39
N MET A 85 -11.70 3.35 -12.61
CA MET A 85 -11.28 4.31 -11.59
C MET A 85 -12.34 5.38 -11.43
N ASP A 86 -12.73 5.66 -10.19
CA ASP A 86 -13.59 6.78 -9.84
C ASP A 86 -13.17 7.36 -8.48
N ARG A 87 -13.15 8.69 -8.40
CA ARG A 87 -12.71 9.46 -7.23
C ARG A 87 -11.38 8.94 -6.67
N TYR A 88 -11.41 8.28 -5.51
CA TYR A 88 -10.25 7.85 -4.72
C TYR A 88 -9.87 6.38 -4.94
N THR A 89 -10.64 5.64 -5.74
CA THR A 89 -10.56 4.18 -5.78
C THR A 89 -10.54 3.66 -7.21
N SER A 90 -9.85 2.54 -7.39
CA SER A 90 -9.86 1.77 -8.62
C SER A 90 -10.27 0.33 -8.35
N TRP A 91 -11.07 -0.25 -9.24
CA TRP A 91 -11.54 -1.63 -9.18
C TRP A 91 -11.03 -2.41 -10.38
N LEU A 92 -10.58 -3.65 -10.13
CA LEU A 92 -10.21 -4.57 -11.18
C LEU A 92 -11.48 -5.24 -11.76
N GLU A 93 -11.89 -4.80 -12.94
CA GLU A 93 -13.14 -5.20 -13.60
C GLU A 93 -12.97 -6.44 -14.47
N LYS A 94 -11.81 -6.58 -15.15
CA LYS A 94 -11.56 -7.72 -16.04
C LYS A 94 -10.13 -8.21 -15.95
N ARG A 95 -9.98 -9.54 -15.96
CA ARG A 95 -8.71 -10.25 -16.01
C ARG A 95 -8.42 -10.77 -17.43
N PRO A 96 -7.15 -10.94 -17.82
CA PRO A 96 -6.77 -11.50 -19.12
C PRO A 96 -6.95 -13.03 -19.21
N PHE A 97 -7.50 -13.66 -18.17
CA PHE A 97 -7.79 -15.10 -18.07
C PHE A 97 -9.18 -15.32 -17.47
N GLN A 98 -9.75 -16.50 -17.73
CA GLN A 98 -11.09 -16.89 -17.27
C GLN A 98 -11.10 -18.20 -16.47
N ASP A 99 -9.97 -18.90 -16.40
CA ASP A 99 -9.83 -20.20 -15.79
C ASP A 99 -8.47 -20.33 -15.08
N VAL A 100 -8.30 -21.44 -14.34
CA VAL A 100 -7.09 -21.74 -13.57
C VAL A 100 -5.88 -21.91 -14.49
N GLU A 101 -6.04 -22.54 -15.66
CA GLU A 101 -4.94 -22.73 -16.61
C GLU A 101 -4.44 -21.41 -17.20
N GLY A 102 -5.35 -20.47 -17.48
CA GLY A 102 -5.01 -19.10 -17.87
C GLY A 102 -4.32 -18.34 -16.75
N LEU A 103 -4.81 -18.47 -15.51
CA LEU A 103 -4.17 -17.88 -14.34
C LEU A 103 -2.74 -18.42 -14.15
N LYS A 104 -2.54 -19.75 -14.21
CA LYS A 104 -1.21 -20.39 -14.07
C LYS A 104 -0.20 -19.82 -15.06
N ARG A 105 -0.55 -19.75 -16.35
CA ARG A 105 0.32 -19.16 -17.39
C ARG A 105 0.66 -17.69 -17.12
N TRP A 106 -0.25 -16.95 -16.50
CA TRP A 106 0.01 -15.56 -16.12
C TRP A 106 0.90 -15.47 -14.87
N VAL A 107 0.65 -16.31 -13.87
CA VAL A 107 1.45 -16.40 -12.63
C VAL A 107 2.90 -16.78 -12.92
N GLU A 108 3.15 -17.75 -13.81
CA GLU A 108 4.51 -18.14 -14.21
C GLU A 108 5.31 -16.95 -14.80
N LYS A 109 4.64 -16.14 -15.63
CA LYS A 109 5.23 -14.91 -16.17
C LYS A 109 5.45 -13.87 -15.08
N ASP A 110 4.51 -13.73 -14.16
CA ASP A 110 4.63 -12.78 -13.06
C ASP A 110 5.79 -13.16 -12.13
N ILE A 111 5.94 -14.44 -11.78
CA ILE A 111 7.09 -14.97 -11.02
C ILE A 111 8.41 -14.57 -11.70
N ASP A 112 8.55 -14.84 -13.00
CA ASP A 112 9.76 -14.50 -13.76
C ASP A 112 10.06 -12.99 -13.72
N ARG A 113 9.03 -12.15 -13.93
CA ARG A 113 9.16 -10.69 -13.85
C ARG A 113 9.57 -10.24 -12.47
N LYS A 114 8.91 -10.72 -11.42
CA LYS A 114 9.21 -10.34 -10.04
C LYS A 114 10.63 -10.74 -9.69
N ASN A 115 11.06 -11.95 -10.02
CA ASN A 115 12.42 -12.44 -9.78
C ASN A 115 13.50 -11.63 -10.50
N LYS A 116 13.22 -11.17 -11.73
CA LYS A 116 14.14 -10.32 -12.51
C LYS A 116 14.14 -8.85 -12.07
N TRP A 117 13.05 -8.37 -11.48
CA TRP A 117 12.92 -6.97 -11.10
C TRP A 117 13.90 -6.59 -9.99
N GLN A 118 14.62 -5.49 -10.19
CA GLN A 118 15.52 -4.86 -9.23
C GLN A 118 15.24 -3.36 -9.24
N PRO A 119 15.16 -2.69 -8.08
CA PRO A 119 15.08 -1.23 -8.04
C PRO A 119 16.41 -0.65 -8.53
N ASP A 120 16.34 0.24 -9.52
CA ASP A 120 17.48 0.99 -10.01
C ASP A 120 17.57 2.38 -9.34
N GLU A 121 18.62 3.13 -9.67
CA GLU A 121 18.81 4.49 -9.14
C GLU A 121 17.65 5.42 -9.50
N THR A 122 17.05 5.25 -10.68
CA THR A 122 15.89 6.02 -11.14
C THR A 122 14.68 5.78 -10.25
N TYR A 123 14.40 4.53 -9.91
CA TYR A 123 13.33 4.14 -9.00
C TYR A 123 13.52 4.76 -7.62
N VAL A 124 14.71 4.63 -7.04
CA VAL A 124 15.02 5.16 -5.70
C VAL A 124 14.90 6.69 -5.69
N LYS A 125 15.44 7.35 -6.70
CA LYS A 125 15.35 8.81 -6.84
C LYS A 125 13.89 9.27 -6.95
N SER A 126 13.10 8.63 -7.82
CA SER A 126 11.68 8.95 -8.02
C SER A 126 10.88 8.78 -6.73
N PHE A 127 11.08 7.68 -6.01
CA PHE A 127 10.45 7.45 -4.71
C PHE A 127 10.80 8.55 -3.71
N ARG A 128 12.08 8.91 -3.57
CA ARG A 128 12.51 9.99 -2.67
C ARG A 128 11.91 11.33 -3.05
N GLU A 129 11.88 11.66 -4.34
CA GLU A 129 11.29 12.89 -4.85
C GLU A 129 9.79 12.96 -4.58
N GLN A 130 9.07 11.83 -4.68
CA GLN A 130 7.65 11.73 -4.34
C GLN A 130 7.42 12.03 -2.85
N ILE A 131 8.11 11.33 -1.95
CA ILE A 131 7.95 11.54 -0.50
C ILE A 131 8.31 12.98 -0.10
N LEU A 132 9.42 13.50 -0.62
CA LEU A 132 9.83 14.88 -0.37
C LEU A 132 8.84 15.90 -0.98
N GLY A 133 8.21 15.57 -2.11
CA GLY A 133 7.15 16.36 -2.73
C GLY A 133 5.94 16.50 -1.82
N HIS A 134 5.45 15.38 -1.28
CA HIS A 134 4.35 15.37 -0.32
C HIS A 134 4.73 16.11 0.97
N ALA A 135 5.92 15.87 1.53
CA ALA A 135 6.38 16.55 2.74
C ALA A 135 6.42 18.08 2.55
N ARG A 136 6.93 18.57 1.41
CA ARG A 136 6.91 20.00 1.07
C ARG A 136 5.49 20.53 0.88
N GLY A 137 4.61 19.74 0.28
CA GLY A 137 3.21 20.10 0.06
C GLY A 137 2.44 20.28 1.36
N ILE A 138 2.59 19.34 2.30
CA ILE A 138 2.00 19.40 3.64
C ILE A 138 2.57 20.61 4.40
N GLY A 139 3.89 20.80 4.35
CA GLY A 139 4.55 21.98 4.90
C GLY A 139 4.79 21.94 6.41
N ASP A 140 4.74 20.75 7.03
CA ASP A 140 5.06 20.53 8.44
C ASP A 140 5.80 19.18 8.64
N ASP A 141 5.85 18.68 9.88
CA ASP A 141 6.52 17.43 10.24
C ASP A 141 5.58 16.21 10.35
N THR A 142 4.44 16.23 9.66
CA THR A 142 3.54 15.07 9.54
C THR A 142 4.29 13.84 9.03
N VAL A 143 4.10 12.69 9.68
CA VAL A 143 4.76 11.44 9.30
C VAL A 143 4.07 10.83 8.08
N ILE A 144 4.82 10.65 7.00
CA ILE A 144 4.35 9.90 5.82
C ILE A 144 4.71 8.42 6.02
N VAL A 145 3.70 7.57 5.96
CA VAL A 145 3.83 6.12 6.07
C VAL A 145 3.90 5.53 4.68
N VAL A 146 4.88 4.65 4.48
CA VAL A 146 4.99 3.86 3.26
C VAL A 146 4.45 2.48 3.51
N GLU A 147 3.71 1.98 2.54
CA GLU A 147 3.12 0.66 2.61
C GLU A 147 3.98 -0.39 1.91
N SER A 148 3.88 -1.62 2.39
CA SER A 148 4.69 -2.74 1.93
C SER A 148 3.84 -4.02 1.97
N ASP A 149 3.44 -4.50 0.81
CA ASP A 149 2.63 -5.72 0.67
C ASP A 149 3.51 -6.96 0.85
N VAL A 150 3.08 -7.90 1.69
CA VAL A 150 3.78 -9.18 1.87
C VAL A 150 3.69 -10.05 0.61
N GLY A 151 2.64 -9.86 -0.21
CA GLY A 151 2.40 -10.50 -1.50
C GLY A 151 1.03 -11.18 -1.61
N LEU A 152 0.40 -11.51 -0.48
CA LEU A 152 -0.87 -12.25 -0.48
C LEU A 152 -2.05 -11.41 -1.01
N ASP A 153 -2.08 -10.11 -0.71
CA ASP A 153 -3.12 -9.22 -1.21
C ASP A 153 -3.00 -8.99 -2.71
N TYR A 154 -1.79 -8.73 -3.21
CA TYR A 154 -1.53 -8.69 -4.64
C TYR A 154 -1.99 -9.98 -5.32
N ALA A 155 -1.55 -11.14 -4.83
CA ALA A 155 -1.89 -12.44 -5.42
C ALA A 155 -3.41 -12.68 -5.47
N ARG A 156 -4.09 -12.47 -4.34
CA ARG A 156 -5.56 -12.58 -4.21
C ARG A 156 -6.27 -11.63 -5.16
N THR A 157 -5.82 -10.38 -5.25
CA THR A 157 -6.46 -9.35 -6.08
C THR A 157 -6.31 -9.67 -7.56
N MET A 158 -5.10 -10.02 -8.00
CA MET A 158 -4.83 -10.33 -9.41
C MET A 158 -5.55 -11.60 -9.85
N ALA A 159 -5.53 -12.66 -9.05
CA ALA A 159 -6.23 -13.90 -9.38
C ALA A 159 -7.76 -13.79 -9.25
N GLY A 160 -8.24 -12.98 -8.30
CA GLY A 160 -9.62 -13.03 -7.84
C GLY A 160 -9.84 -14.22 -6.89
N ILE A 161 -10.73 -14.06 -5.91
CA ILE A 161 -10.85 -15.04 -4.82
C ILE A 161 -11.22 -16.45 -5.30
N GLU A 162 -12.04 -16.56 -6.35
CA GLU A 162 -12.48 -17.85 -6.89
C GLU A 162 -11.32 -18.64 -7.51
N LEU A 163 -10.65 -18.07 -8.52
CA LEU A 163 -9.52 -18.74 -9.18
C LEU A 163 -8.33 -18.91 -8.24
N PHE A 164 -8.11 -17.97 -7.31
CA PHE A 164 -7.09 -18.12 -6.28
C PHE A 164 -7.38 -19.33 -5.37
N SER A 165 -8.64 -19.55 -5.01
CA SER A 165 -9.04 -20.70 -4.18
C SER A 165 -8.81 -22.03 -4.88
N TYR A 166 -9.14 -22.13 -6.17
CA TYR A 166 -8.85 -23.34 -6.95
C TYR A 166 -7.35 -23.56 -7.10
N MET A 167 -6.58 -22.52 -7.42
CA MET A 167 -5.12 -22.63 -7.56
C MET A 167 -4.45 -23.01 -6.23
N MET A 168 -4.95 -22.54 -5.08
CA MET A 168 -4.48 -22.98 -3.77
C MET A 168 -4.73 -24.47 -3.49
N ALA A 169 -5.82 -25.03 -4.01
CA ALA A 169 -6.18 -26.43 -3.83
C ALA A 169 -5.42 -27.35 -4.80
N ASP A 170 -5.36 -26.95 -6.07
CA ASP A 170 -4.86 -27.78 -7.16
C ASP A 170 -3.35 -27.61 -7.38
N GLU A 171 -2.81 -26.42 -7.14
CA GLU A 171 -1.42 -26.04 -7.41
C GLU A 171 -0.74 -25.32 -6.21
N PRO A 172 -0.78 -25.89 -4.98
CA PRO A 172 -0.31 -25.21 -3.77
C PRO A 172 1.17 -24.81 -3.82
N GLU A 173 2.01 -25.58 -4.52
CA GLU A 173 3.43 -25.28 -4.64
C GLU A 173 3.68 -24.09 -5.59
N LEU A 174 2.91 -23.95 -6.66
CA LEU A 174 2.97 -22.77 -7.53
C LEU A 174 2.50 -21.50 -6.79
N VAL A 175 1.45 -21.61 -5.96
CA VAL A 175 1.02 -20.49 -5.10
C VAL A 175 2.14 -20.09 -4.13
N SER A 176 2.80 -21.05 -3.48
CA SER A 176 3.93 -20.76 -2.59
C SER A 176 5.09 -20.10 -3.34
N GLU A 177 5.45 -20.59 -4.53
CA GLU A 177 6.48 -19.99 -5.37
C GLU A 177 6.12 -18.55 -5.75
N TRP A 178 4.87 -18.31 -6.14
CA TRP A 178 4.40 -16.97 -6.47
C TRP A 178 4.49 -16.00 -5.30
N LEU A 179 4.03 -16.42 -4.12
CA LEU A 179 4.13 -15.62 -2.90
C LEU A 179 5.59 -15.36 -2.50
N GLU A 180 6.50 -16.31 -2.74
CA GLU A 180 7.94 -16.08 -2.52
C GLU A 180 8.49 -15.04 -3.50
N ALA A 181 8.19 -15.15 -4.80
CA ALA A 181 8.66 -14.19 -5.80
C ALA A 181 8.17 -12.75 -5.49
N LEU A 182 6.90 -12.62 -5.09
CA LEU A 182 6.31 -11.34 -4.67
C LEU A 182 7.01 -10.78 -3.43
N ASN A 183 7.18 -11.59 -2.38
CA ASN A 183 7.84 -11.15 -1.16
C ASN A 183 9.31 -10.77 -1.39
N GLN A 184 10.03 -11.52 -2.22
CA GLN A 184 11.41 -11.22 -2.58
C GLN A 184 11.52 -9.90 -3.36
N ALA A 185 10.58 -9.62 -4.26
CA ALA A 185 10.51 -8.33 -4.95
C ALA A 185 10.28 -7.19 -3.94
N GLU A 186 9.35 -7.37 -3.00
CA GLU A 186 9.12 -6.35 -1.98
C GLU A 186 10.33 -6.16 -1.05
N ILE A 187 11.06 -7.22 -0.68
CA ILE A 187 12.29 -7.11 0.10
C ILE A 187 13.36 -6.31 -0.65
N ARG A 188 13.50 -6.50 -1.96
CA ARG A 188 14.41 -5.70 -2.78
C ARG A 188 14.01 -4.23 -2.77
N ARG A 189 12.71 -3.94 -2.93
CA ARG A 189 12.17 -2.60 -2.82
C ARG A 189 12.47 -1.99 -1.45
N ALA A 190 12.11 -2.68 -0.37
CA ALA A 190 12.30 -2.27 1.02
C ALA A 190 13.76 -1.85 1.28
N LYS A 191 14.72 -2.70 0.91
CA LYS A 191 16.16 -2.41 1.06
C LYS A 191 16.61 -1.16 0.30
N ALA A 192 16.01 -0.89 -0.86
CA ALA A 192 16.38 0.24 -1.70
C ALA A 192 15.76 1.57 -1.23
N ILE A 193 14.60 1.53 -0.59
CA ILE A 193 13.85 2.74 -0.18
C ILE A 193 13.93 3.05 1.32
N ALA A 194 14.40 2.11 2.14
CA ALA A 194 14.49 2.28 3.59
C ALA A 194 15.37 3.48 3.94
N ASP A 195 14.76 4.48 4.57
CA ASP A 195 15.41 5.68 5.07
C ASP A 195 14.67 6.12 6.34
N PRO A 196 15.17 5.84 7.55
CA PRO A 196 14.47 6.16 8.79
C PRO A 196 14.37 7.68 9.04
N VAL A 197 15.15 8.51 8.33
CA VAL A 197 15.01 9.96 8.40
C VAL A 197 13.80 10.39 7.57
N LEU A 198 13.71 9.90 6.34
CA LEU A 198 12.64 10.29 5.42
C LEU A 198 11.29 9.60 5.70
N VAL A 199 11.33 8.29 5.95
CA VAL A 199 10.16 7.42 6.16
C VAL A 199 10.41 6.59 7.43
N PRO A 200 10.14 7.17 8.61
CA PRO A 200 10.42 6.47 9.88
C PRO A 200 9.43 5.35 10.19
N ILE A 201 8.29 5.30 9.50
CA ILE A 201 7.22 4.32 9.72
C ILE A 201 6.85 3.65 8.40
N VAL A 202 6.82 2.32 8.42
CA VAL A 202 6.35 1.49 7.33
C VAL A 202 5.19 0.64 7.82
N LEU A 203 4.14 0.56 7.02
CA LEU A 203 3.00 -0.31 7.24
C LEU A 203 3.12 -1.54 6.35
N THR A 204 3.54 -2.66 6.94
CA THR A 204 3.33 -3.97 6.32
C THR A 204 1.89 -4.39 6.52
N TYR A 205 1.16 -4.69 5.45
CA TYR A 205 -0.27 -4.92 5.52
C TYR A 205 -0.68 -6.22 4.85
N THR A 206 -1.87 -6.69 5.25
CA THR A 206 -2.65 -7.65 4.49
C THR A 206 -4.12 -7.56 4.89
N ASP A 207 -5.04 -7.71 3.94
CA ASP A 207 -6.47 -7.75 4.23
C ASP A 207 -6.99 -9.19 4.22
N LEU A 208 -7.07 -9.75 5.43
CA LEU A 208 -7.44 -11.14 5.67
C LEU A 208 -8.80 -11.29 6.35
N ALA A 209 -9.47 -10.21 6.73
CA ALA A 209 -10.64 -10.28 7.60
C ALA A 209 -11.91 -10.75 6.86
N TYR A 210 -12.70 -11.59 7.53
CA TYR A 210 -14.04 -11.98 7.12
C TYR A 210 -14.98 -11.99 8.33
N LYS A 211 -16.29 -12.16 8.09
CA LYS A 211 -17.34 -12.03 9.14
C LYS A 211 -17.08 -12.85 10.41
N ASN A 212 -16.48 -14.03 10.27
CA ASN A 212 -16.31 -15.00 11.37
C ASN A 212 -14.84 -15.39 11.62
N GLY A 213 -13.88 -14.63 11.09
CA GLY A 213 -12.44 -14.95 11.17
C GLY A 213 -11.70 -14.65 9.88
N PRO A 214 -10.46 -15.13 9.73
CA PRO A 214 -9.69 -14.91 8.51
C PRO A 214 -10.28 -15.64 7.29
N ILE A 215 -10.09 -15.07 6.09
CA ILE A 215 -10.44 -15.70 4.80
C ILE A 215 -9.63 -16.98 4.58
N PHE A 216 -8.38 -17.01 5.06
CA PHE A 216 -7.46 -18.12 4.87
C PHE A 216 -7.28 -18.97 6.13
N SER A 217 -7.03 -20.26 5.96
CA SER A 217 -6.86 -21.17 7.09
C SER A 217 -5.61 -20.82 7.92
N PRO A 218 -5.63 -21.05 9.25
CA PRO A 218 -4.45 -20.84 10.08
C PRO A 218 -3.24 -21.68 9.65
N SER A 219 -3.44 -22.87 9.08
CA SER A 219 -2.34 -23.71 8.58
C SER A 219 -1.66 -23.09 7.35
N PHE A 220 -2.45 -22.58 6.39
CA PHE A 220 -1.91 -21.84 5.25
C PHE A 220 -1.15 -20.60 5.70
N LEU A 221 -1.72 -19.78 6.59
CA LEU A 221 -1.05 -18.57 7.05
C LEU A 221 0.29 -18.86 7.77
N ARG A 222 0.36 -19.95 8.55
CA ARG A 222 1.61 -20.37 9.20
C ARG A 222 2.66 -20.88 8.22
N LYS A 223 2.25 -21.59 7.17
CA LYS A 223 3.15 -22.11 6.13
C LYS A 223 3.63 -20.98 5.21
N ASP A 224 2.69 -20.20 4.67
CA ASP A 224 2.94 -19.38 3.51
C ASP A 224 2.97 -17.87 3.78
N PHE A 225 2.29 -17.38 4.82
CA PHE A 225 2.20 -15.94 5.05
C PHE A 225 3.16 -15.43 6.13
N PHE A 226 3.06 -15.95 7.36
CA PHE A 226 3.80 -15.41 8.50
C PHE A 226 5.34 -15.47 8.36
N PRO A 227 5.96 -16.51 7.77
CA PRO A 227 7.41 -16.49 7.55
C PRO A 227 7.84 -15.36 6.59
N ARG A 228 7.03 -15.06 5.57
CA ARG A 228 7.28 -13.98 4.59
C ARG A 228 7.05 -12.60 5.22
N LEU A 229 5.98 -12.45 6.01
CA LEU A 229 5.73 -11.24 6.80
C LEU A 229 6.89 -10.95 7.76
N LYS A 230 7.35 -11.96 8.52
CA LYS A 230 8.49 -11.81 9.44
C LYS A 230 9.73 -11.32 8.69
N ARG A 231 10.05 -11.96 7.56
CA ARG A 231 11.23 -11.61 6.74
C ARG A 231 11.18 -10.17 6.22
N LEU A 232 9.99 -9.72 5.80
CA LEU A 232 9.79 -8.34 5.36
C LEU A 232 9.93 -7.35 6.51
N ASN A 233 9.33 -7.63 7.67
CA ASN A 233 9.48 -6.77 8.85
C ASN A 233 10.94 -6.67 9.31
N ASP A 234 11.64 -7.81 9.38
CA ASP A 234 13.07 -7.85 9.72
C ASP A 234 13.94 -7.07 8.72
N THR A 235 13.46 -6.82 7.49
CA THR A 235 14.19 -6.03 6.49
C THR A 235 14.14 -4.52 6.80
N TYR A 236 13.10 -4.05 7.49
CA TYR A 236 12.94 -2.65 7.88
C TYR A 236 13.52 -2.32 9.27
N HIS A 237 13.85 -3.33 10.07
CA HIS A 237 14.45 -3.20 11.41
C HIS A 237 15.98 -3.26 11.38
#